data_AF-Q75PV7-F1
#
_entry.id   AF-Q75PV7-F1
#
_cell.length_a   1.000
_cell.length_b   1.000
_cell.length_c   1.000
_cell.angle_alpha   90.00
_cell.angle_beta   90.00
_cell.angle_gamma   90.00
#
_symmetry.space_group_name_H-M   'P 1'
#
loop_
_entity.id
_entity.type
_entity.pdbx_description
1 polymer ?
#
loop_
_entity_poly.entity_id
_entity_poly.type
_entity_poly.pdbx_seq_one_letter_code
_entity_poly.pdbx_strand_id
1 'polypeptide(L)'
;MHPKVAVGFLLLLASSREGACTMVNLTEEANIYIKKMERRLGEIDNWGLTENYTYWTRRHFTDGERPVVAAVMKPECRLKEEQEIVQSVELNDCNEIFTWNISHGIKSPFQLLVNVTLPMIRNGHAKHTKVVELDLSNLTIQKEIKNRVKHTGNLTQKVTMSCGFEAKTRFWGYFAFHVKRPRGDTPNYNRVNIAALENKAKGLHKSSGVLTYTIKGQYTQTLCRYQNNKRSKRSAGLQ
;
A
#
# COMPACT_ATOMS: atom_id res chain seq x y z
N MET A 1 20.95 63.75 3.10
CA MET A 1 21.31 62.33 2.85
C MET A 1 20.30 61.46 3.60
N HIS A 2 19.37 60.82 2.89
CA HIS A 2 18.33 59.96 3.50
C HIS A 2 18.69 58.48 3.29
N PRO A 3 18.70 57.63 4.33
CA PRO A 3 18.86 56.21 4.13
C PRO A 3 17.50 55.59 3.72
N LYS A 4 17.48 54.90 2.58
CA LYS A 4 16.36 54.04 2.20
C LYS A 4 16.55 52.70 2.90
N VAL A 5 15.71 52.42 3.89
CA VAL A 5 15.64 51.10 4.53
C VAL A 5 14.85 50.17 3.63
N ALA A 6 15.53 49.21 3.01
CA ALA A 6 14.90 48.14 2.26
C ALA A 6 14.50 47.02 3.24
N VAL A 7 13.20 46.90 3.51
CA VAL A 7 12.64 45.77 4.27
C VAL A 7 12.42 44.61 3.29
N GLY A 8 13.32 43.63 3.33
CA GLY A 8 13.18 42.40 2.56
C GLY A 8 12.19 41.45 3.23
N PHE A 9 11.01 41.31 2.63
CA PHE A 9 10.04 40.27 3.02
C PHE A 9 10.55 38.91 2.55
N LEU A 10 11.09 38.11 3.48
CA LEU A 10 11.38 36.69 3.26
C LEU A 10 10.07 35.90 3.34
N LEU A 11 9.46 35.62 2.18
CA LEU A 11 8.33 34.71 2.07
C LEU A 11 8.82 33.26 2.24
N LEU A 12 8.74 32.75 3.47
CA LEU A 12 8.85 31.32 3.75
C LEU A 12 7.61 30.62 3.19
N LEU A 13 7.69 30.20 1.94
CA LEU A 13 6.76 29.22 1.37
C LEU A 13 7.00 27.88 2.09
N ALA A 14 6.31 27.68 3.20
CA ALA A 14 6.08 26.36 3.75
C ALA A 14 5.26 25.58 2.72
N SER A 15 5.92 24.87 1.81
CA SER A 15 5.25 23.94 0.92
C SER A 15 4.62 22.86 1.79
N SER A 16 3.32 22.95 2.04
CA SER A 16 2.56 21.84 2.58
C SER A 16 2.69 20.71 1.57
N ARG A 17 3.53 19.70 1.87
CA ARG A 17 3.55 18.45 1.12
C ARG A 17 2.30 17.68 1.52
N GLU A 18 1.14 18.14 1.06
CA GLU A 18 -0.02 17.27 0.91
C GLU A 18 0.45 16.12 0.03
N GLY A 19 0.60 14.96 0.66
CA GLY A 19 1.23 13.79 0.06
C GLY A 19 0.41 13.33 -1.12
N ALA A 20 0.80 13.75 -2.31
CA ALA A 20 0.22 13.27 -3.54
C ALA A 20 0.24 11.73 -3.51
N CYS A 21 -0.94 11.12 -3.67
CA CYS A 21 -1.06 9.68 -3.72
C CYS A 21 -0.14 9.15 -4.83
N THR A 22 0.91 8.43 -4.45
CA THR A 22 1.91 7.94 -5.39
C THR A 22 1.62 6.48 -5.69
N MET A 23 1.18 6.21 -6.91
CA MET A 23 0.96 4.85 -7.40
C MET A 23 2.06 4.48 -8.38
N VAL A 24 2.90 3.52 -8.01
CA VAL A 24 3.95 3.00 -8.90
C VAL A 24 3.39 1.87 -9.75
N ASN A 25 3.70 1.82 -11.05
CA ASN A 25 3.30 0.71 -11.90
C ASN A 25 4.55 -0.06 -12.35
N LEU A 26 4.75 -1.26 -11.82
CA LEU A 26 5.95 -2.07 -12.06
C LEU A 26 6.09 -2.47 -13.53
N THR A 27 4.98 -2.73 -14.22
CA THR A 27 4.95 -3.03 -15.65
C THR A 27 5.38 -1.81 -16.47
N GLU A 28 5.00 -0.60 -16.05
CA GLU A 28 5.43 0.62 -16.73
C GLU A 28 6.93 0.89 -16.53
N GLU A 29 7.46 0.67 -15.32
CA GLU A 29 8.91 0.78 -15.08
C GLU A 29 9.71 -0.23 -15.91
N ALA A 30 9.20 -1.45 -16.08
CA ALA A 30 9.78 -2.44 -16.98
C ALA A 30 9.73 -1.97 -18.45
N ASN A 31 8.60 -1.45 -18.91
CA ASN A 31 8.44 -0.90 -20.26
C ASN A 31 9.45 0.23 -20.54
N ILE A 32 9.63 1.15 -19.58
CA ILE A 32 10.62 2.23 -19.67
C ILE A 32 12.04 1.66 -19.79
N TYR A 33 12.36 0.63 -19.00
CA TYR A 33 13.64 -0.07 -19.09
C TYR A 33 13.84 -0.70 -20.47
N ILE A 34 12.82 -1.40 -21.01
CA ILE A 34 12.87 -2.04 -22.32
C ILE A 34 13.12 -1.02 -23.43
N LYS A 35 12.38 0.09 -23.46
CA LYS A 35 12.60 1.18 -24.44
C LYS A 35 14.02 1.74 -24.40
N LYS A 36 14.66 1.75 -23.23
CA LYS A 36 16.08 2.13 -23.10
C LYS A 36 17.00 1.06 -23.70
N MET A 37 16.68 -0.21 -23.54
CA MET A 37 17.46 -1.32 -24.12
C MET A 37 17.33 -1.37 -25.64
N GLU A 38 16.16 -1.05 -26.21
CA GLU A 38 15.96 -1.01 -27.66
C GLU A 38 16.96 -0.12 -28.38
N ARG A 39 17.23 1.07 -27.81
CA ARG A 39 18.21 2.02 -28.34
C ARG A 39 19.63 1.46 -28.40
N ARG A 40 19.95 0.45 -27.57
CA ARG A 40 21.28 -0.13 -27.42
C ARG A 40 21.44 -1.43 -28.21
N LEU A 41 20.41 -2.28 -28.18
CA LEU A 41 20.47 -3.66 -28.65
C LEU A 41 19.71 -3.88 -29.97
N GLY A 42 18.86 -2.94 -30.38
CA GLY A 42 17.99 -3.07 -31.55
C GLY A 42 16.52 -3.29 -31.17
N GLU A 43 15.70 -3.64 -32.16
CA GLU A 43 14.25 -3.84 -32.01
C GLU A 43 13.94 -4.97 -31.00
N ILE A 44 13.22 -4.63 -29.91
CA ILE A 44 12.70 -5.60 -28.93
C ILE A 44 11.23 -5.82 -29.27
N ASP A 45 10.90 -7.00 -29.77
CA ASP A 45 9.54 -7.33 -30.21
C ASP A 45 8.68 -7.97 -29.11
N ASN A 46 9.31 -8.47 -28.03
CA ASN A 46 8.58 -9.14 -26.96
C ASN A 46 9.34 -9.10 -25.62
N TRP A 47 8.62 -9.00 -24.50
CA TRP A 47 9.19 -9.07 -23.15
C TRP A 47 8.13 -9.50 -22.13
N GLY A 48 8.57 -9.99 -20.97
CA GLY A 48 7.66 -10.40 -19.90
C GLY A 48 8.30 -10.46 -18.52
N LEU A 49 7.51 -10.08 -17.52
CA LEU A 49 7.89 -10.06 -16.10
C LEU A 49 7.61 -11.40 -15.38
N THR A 50 6.63 -12.16 -15.85
CA THR A 50 6.09 -13.33 -15.15
C THR A 50 6.61 -14.64 -15.74
N GLU A 51 6.42 -15.73 -15.01
CA GLU A 51 6.80 -17.09 -15.42
C GLU A 51 6.11 -17.59 -16.70
N ASN A 52 4.99 -16.97 -17.10
CA ASN A 52 4.26 -17.35 -18.31
C ASN A 52 4.92 -16.85 -19.60
N TYR A 53 5.96 -16.01 -19.49
CA TYR A 53 6.68 -15.51 -20.65
C TYR A 53 7.47 -16.62 -21.36
N THR A 54 7.56 -16.53 -22.70
CA THR A 54 8.19 -17.55 -23.57
C THR A 54 9.62 -17.91 -23.17
N TYR A 55 10.38 -16.96 -22.61
CA TYR A 55 11.72 -17.21 -22.07
C TYR A 55 11.74 -18.35 -21.05
N TRP A 56 10.77 -18.37 -20.14
CA TRP A 56 10.64 -19.37 -19.09
C TRP A 56 10.02 -20.66 -19.62
N THR A 57 8.90 -20.55 -20.33
CA THR A 57 8.15 -21.73 -20.79
C THR A 57 8.89 -22.56 -21.84
N ARG A 58 9.79 -21.93 -22.62
CA ARG A 58 10.66 -22.62 -23.59
C ARG A 58 12.08 -22.87 -23.09
N ARG A 59 12.34 -22.69 -21.80
CA ARG A 59 13.63 -23.01 -21.15
C ARG A 59 14.84 -22.31 -21.79
N HIS A 60 14.72 -21.02 -22.09
CA HIS A 60 15.84 -20.18 -22.53
C HIS A 60 16.75 -19.70 -21.39
N PHE A 61 16.50 -20.19 -20.17
CA PHE A 61 17.21 -19.84 -18.95
C PHE A 61 18.32 -20.84 -18.62
N THR A 62 19.32 -20.40 -17.85
CA THR A 62 20.42 -21.22 -17.32
C THR A 62 20.19 -21.60 -15.85
N ASP A 63 21.03 -22.48 -15.32
CA ASP A 63 20.98 -22.85 -13.90
C ASP A 63 21.07 -21.62 -12.98
N GLY A 64 20.24 -21.63 -11.94
CA GLY A 64 20.16 -20.54 -10.96
C GLY A 64 19.23 -19.39 -11.33
N GLU A 65 18.75 -19.34 -12.57
CA GLU A 65 17.76 -18.35 -13.00
C GLU A 65 16.35 -18.71 -12.57
N ARG A 66 15.59 -17.70 -12.15
CA ARG A 66 14.19 -17.86 -11.77
C ARG A 66 13.36 -16.67 -12.23
N PRO A 67 12.09 -16.89 -12.62
CA PRO A 67 11.13 -15.81 -12.84
C PRO A 67 11.04 -14.89 -11.63
N VAL A 68 10.53 -13.69 -11.84
CA VAL A 68 10.29 -12.76 -10.74
C VAL A 68 9.25 -13.33 -9.79
N VAL A 69 9.58 -13.30 -8.49
CA VAL A 69 8.68 -13.63 -7.38
C VAL A 69 8.54 -12.39 -6.51
N ALA A 70 7.36 -12.22 -5.93
CA ALA A 70 7.07 -11.13 -5.01
C ALA A 70 6.66 -11.66 -3.62
N ALA A 71 7.01 -10.91 -2.58
CA ALA A 71 6.48 -11.14 -1.24
C ALA A 71 6.26 -9.82 -0.50
N VAL A 72 5.33 -9.85 0.45
CA VAL A 72 5.06 -8.76 1.37
C VAL A 72 5.62 -9.13 2.74
N MET A 73 6.45 -8.27 3.30
CA MET A 73 6.89 -8.40 4.69
C MET A 73 5.75 -8.04 5.63
N LYS A 74 5.74 -8.65 6.82
CA LYS A 74 4.67 -8.50 7.81
C LYS A 74 4.31 -7.02 7.99
N PRO A 75 3.07 -6.62 7.66
CA PRO A 75 2.66 -5.23 7.69
C PRO A 75 2.42 -4.81 9.13
N GLU A 76 2.70 -3.55 9.40
CA GLU A 76 2.55 -2.97 10.74
C GLU A 76 1.45 -1.91 10.71
N CYS A 77 0.54 -2.02 11.67
CA CYS A 77 -0.43 -0.98 12.01
C CYS A 77 0.03 -0.34 13.32
N ARG A 78 0.66 0.84 13.21
CA ARG A 78 1.18 1.56 14.38
C ARG A 78 0.12 2.52 14.88
N LEU A 79 -0.54 2.17 15.97
CA LEU A 79 -1.40 3.09 16.71
C LEU A 79 -0.49 4.19 17.27
N LYS A 80 -0.66 5.43 16.79
CA LYS A 80 0.08 6.57 17.35
C LYS A 80 -0.50 7.00 18.69
N GLU A 81 -1.83 6.86 18.83
CA GLU A 81 -2.64 7.03 20.04
C GLU A 81 -4.00 6.37 19.75
N GLU A 82 -4.65 5.73 20.73
CA GLU A 82 -6.08 5.39 20.63
C GLU A 82 -6.89 6.70 20.62
N GLN A 83 -6.95 7.39 19.49
CA GLN A 83 -7.90 8.48 19.31
C GLN A 83 -9.25 7.88 18.99
N GLU A 84 -9.97 7.48 20.04
CA GLU A 84 -11.40 7.20 19.96
C GLU A 84 -12.12 8.51 19.67
N ILE A 85 -12.40 8.78 18.40
CA ILE A 85 -13.27 9.90 18.03
C ILE A 85 -14.71 9.43 18.24
N VAL A 86 -15.34 9.96 19.28
CA VAL A 86 -16.74 9.70 19.64
C VAL A 86 -17.60 10.81 19.05
N GLN A 87 -18.41 10.47 18.05
CA GLN A 87 -19.42 11.37 17.49
C GLN A 87 -20.82 10.88 17.90
N SER A 88 -21.56 11.72 18.62
CA SER A 88 -22.96 11.43 18.97
C SER A 88 -23.84 11.67 17.74
N VAL A 89 -24.35 10.60 17.13
CA VAL A 89 -25.23 10.66 15.96
C VAL A 89 -26.34 9.63 16.15
N GLU A 90 -27.60 10.03 15.96
CA GLU A 90 -28.71 9.08 15.82
C GLU A 90 -28.54 8.35 14.49
N LEU A 91 -28.20 7.06 14.55
CA LEU A 91 -28.02 6.22 13.37
C LEU A 91 -29.08 5.12 13.40
N ASN A 92 -29.91 5.06 12.35
CA ASN A 92 -30.92 4.01 12.19
C ASN A 92 -30.32 2.68 11.72
N ASP A 93 -29.16 2.73 11.05
CA ASP A 93 -28.40 1.56 10.58
C ASP A 93 -26.94 1.69 10.99
N CYS A 94 -26.42 0.72 11.77
CA CYS A 94 -25.02 0.66 12.12
C CYS A 94 -24.31 -0.50 11.41
N ASN A 95 -23.25 -0.18 10.69
CA ASN A 95 -22.30 -1.16 10.17
C ASN A 95 -20.94 -0.91 10.84
N GLU A 96 -20.26 -1.99 11.19
CA GLU A 96 -18.83 -1.91 11.45
C GLU A 96 -18.12 -1.83 10.09
N ILE A 97 -17.34 -0.76 9.92
CA ILE A 97 -16.69 -0.42 8.66
C ILE A 97 -15.17 -0.45 8.88
N PHE A 98 -14.48 -1.19 8.03
CA PHE A 98 -13.02 -1.20 7.94
C PHE A 98 -12.59 -0.53 6.65
N THR A 99 -11.79 0.52 6.75
CA THR A 99 -11.32 1.31 5.61
C THR A 99 -9.80 1.32 5.54
N TRP A 100 -9.23 1.00 4.37
CA TRP A 100 -7.81 1.24 4.07
C TRP A 100 -7.69 2.37 3.08
N ASN A 101 -7.02 3.46 3.48
CA ASN A 101 -6.67 4.57 2.62
C ASN A 101 -5.20 4.47 2.20
N ILE A 102 -4.91 4.14 0.94
CA ILE A 102 -3.52 3.93 0.47
C ILE A 102 -2.96 5.23 -0.12
N SER A 103 -1.93 5.78 0.52
CA SER A 103 -1.22 6.99 0.04
C SER A 103 -0.07 6.65 -0.89
N HIS A 104 0.58 5.50 -0.69
CA HIS A 104 1.66 5.01 -1.55
C HIS A 104 1.35 3.57 -1.91
N GLY A 105 0.94 3.34 -3.15
CA GLY A 105 0.54 2.03 -3.66
C GLY A 105 1.47 1.54 -4.76
N ILE A 106 1.32 0.28 -5.13
CA ILE A 106 2.01 -0.30 -6.29
C ILE A 106 1.02 -1.16 -7.09
N LYS A 107 0.98 -0.93 -8.40
CA LYS A 107 0.35 -1.80 -9.38
C LYS A 107 1.39 -2.82 -9.85
N SER A 108 1.12 -4.09 -9.57
CA SER A 108 2.04 -5.20 -9.80
C SER A 108 1.32 -6.33 -10.54
N PRO A 109 1.96 -7.00 -11.53
CA PRO A 109 1.41 -8.22 -12.13
C PRO A 109 1.54 -9.44 -11.19
N PHE A 110 2.23 -9.30 -10.07
CA PHE A 110 2.38 -10.32 -9.03
C PHE A 110 1.36 -10.08 -7.92
N GLN A 111 0.73 -11.16 -7.45
CA GLN A 111 -0.14 -11.13 -6.27
C GLN A 111 0.67 -10.76 -5.02
N LEU A 112 0.17 -9.80 -4.24
CA LEU A 112 0.82 -9.30 -3.04
C LEU A 112 -0.07 -9.59 -1.83
N LEU A 113 -0.35 -10.88 -1.62
CA LEU A 113 -1.21 -11.35 -0.54
C LEU A 113 -0.49 -11.23 0.82
N VAL A 114 -1.19 -10.72 1.82
CA VAL A 114 -0.65 -10.59 3.17
C VAL A 114 -1.72 -10.68 4.24
N ASN A 115 -1.40 -11.35 5.34
CA ASN A 115 -2.22 -11.39 6.54
C ASN A 115 -1.86 -10.23 7.47
N VAL A 116 -2.76 -9.26 7.60
CA VAL A 116 -2.62 -8.11 8.50
C VAL A 116 -3.31 -8.40 9.81
N THR A 117 -2.60 -8.25 10.93
CA THR A 117 -3.24 -8.24 12.26
C THR A 117 -3.62 -6.80 12.60
N LEU A 118 -4.92 -6.52 12.61
CA LEU A 118 -5.47 -5.20 12.86
C LEU A 118 -5.84 -5.09 14.33
N PRO A 119 -5.50 -3.98 15.02
CA PRO A 119 -6.13 -3.67 16.29
C PRO A 119 -7.64 -3.47 16.07
N MET A 120 -8.42 -3.77 17.10
CA MET A 120 -9.87 -3.52 17.10
C MET A 120 -10.23 -2.60 18.27
N ILE A 121 -11.17 -1.68 18.03
CA ILE A 121 -11.86 -0.92 19.07
C ILE A 121 -12.42 -1.91 20.09
N ARG A 122 -12.06 -1.74 21.37
CA ARG A 122 -12.46 -2.66 22.45
C ARG A 122 -13.98 -2.71 22.57
N ASN A 123 -14.51 -3.93 22.57
CA ASN A 123 -15.86 -4.27 23.01
C ASN A 123 -15.74 -5.38 24.07
N GLY A 124 -16.58 -5.36 25.12
CA GLY A 124 -16.45 -6.23 26.30
C GLY A 124 -16.45 -7.75 26.05
N HIS A 125 -16.71 -8.19 24.82
CA HIS A 125 -16.69 -9.59 24.38
C HIS A 125 -15.85 -9.84 23.11
N ALA A 126 -15.15 -8.83 22.57
CA ALA A 126 -14.46 -8.91 21.28
C ALA A 126 -12.94 -9.09 21.45
N LYS A 127 -12.34 -9.91 20.57
CA LYS A 127 -10.87 -10.06 20.47
C LYS A 127 -10.24 -8.68 20.19
N HIS A 128 -9.11 -8.38 20.83
CA HIS A 128 -8.37 -7.12 20.65
C HIS A 128 -7.82 -6.92 19.24
N THR A 129 -7.80 -7.98 18.43
CA THR A 129 -7.24 -7.95 17.08
C THR A 129 -8.03 -8.84 16.12
N LYS A 130 -8.04 -8.48 14.83
CA LYS A 130 -8.57 -9.30 13.73
C LYS A 130 -7.50 -9.49 12.66
N VAL A 131 -7.37 -10.73 12.18
CA VAL A 131 -6.52 -11.03 11.02
C VAL A 131 -7.36 -10.89 9.76
N VAL A 132 -6.86 -10.12 8.79
CA VAL A 132 -7.50 -9.93 7.48
C VAL A 132 -6.46 -10.17 6.39
N GLU A 133 -6.82 -10.99 5.41
CA GLU A 133 -6.01 -11.16 4.20
C GLU A 133 -6.28 -10.00 3.23
N LEU A 134 -5.21 -9.35 2.77
CA LEU A 134 -5.26 -8.27 1.79
C LEU A 134 -4.38 -8.61 0.60
N ASP A 135 -4.91 -8.39 -0.61
CA ASP A 135 -4.07 -8.31 -1.81
C ASP A 135 -3.66 -6.86 -2.03
N LEU A 136 -2.35 -6.60 -1.97
CA LEU A 136 -1.77 -5.26 -2.16
C LEU A 136 -1.39 -4.96 -3.63
N SER A 137 -1.65 -5.88 -4.57
CA SER A 137 -1.18 -5.80 -5.97
C SER A 137 -1.87 -4.73 -6.82
N ASN A 138 -3.07 -4.31 -6.43
CA ASN A 138 -3.90 -3.36 -7.15
C ASN A 138 -4.82 -2.56 -6.21
N LEU A 139 -4.36 -2.28 -4.97
CA LEU A 139 -5.20 -1.54 -4.04
C LEU A 139 -5.48 -0.14 -4.59
N THR A 140 -6.75 0.08 -4.89
CA THR A 140 -7.33 1.41 -5.04
C THR A 140 -7.25 2.15 -3.72
N ILE A 141 -7.41 3.48 -3.80
CA ILE A 141 -7.25 4.41 -2.69
C ILE A 141 -8.12 4.03 -1.49
N GLN A 142 -9.23 3.31 -1.68
CA GLN A 142 -10.13 2.92 -0.59
C GLN A 142 -10.63 1.47 -0.73
N LYS A 143 -10.41 0.64 0.29
CA LYS A 143 -11.07 -0.68 0.45
C LYS A 143 -11.97 -0.64 1.68
N GLU A 144 -13.25 -1.00 1.50
CA GLU A 144 -14.24 -1.02 2.57
C GLU A 144 -14.74 -2.45 2.85
N ILE A 145 -14.73 -2.88 4.11
CA ILE A 145 -15.38 -4.13 4.54
C ILE A 145 -16.49 -3.76 5.52
N LYS A 146 -17.73 -4.14 5.21
CA LYS A 146 -18.91 -3.91 6.05
C LYS A 146 -19.30 -5.19 6.78
N ASN A 147 -19.28 -5.15 8.10
CA ASN A 147 -19.90 -6.16 8.95
C ASN A 147 -21.25 -5.63 9.42
N ARG A 148 -22.35 -6.26 8.98
CA ARG A 148 -23.68 -5.96 9.51
C ARG A 148 -23.75 -6.45 10.94
N VAL A 149 -23.87 -5.54 11.88
CA VAL A 149 -24.11 -5.88 13.27
C VAL A 149 -25.61 -5.69 13.52
N LYS A 150 -26.37 -6.79 13.63
CA LYS A 150 -27.79 -6.73 14.00
C LYS A 150 -27.87 -6.34 15.47
N HIS A 151 -28.20 -5.09 15.75
CA HIS A 151 -28.52 -4.68 17.11
C HIS A 151 -29.81 -3.86 17.15
N THR A 152 -30.67 -4.22 18.10
CA THR A 152 -31.94 -3.56 18.42
C THR A 152 -31.72 -2.65 19.62
N GLY A 153 -31.62 -1.34 19.41
CA GLY A 153 -31.48 -0.33 20.46
C GLY A 153 -31.08 1.04 19.93
N ASN A 154 -31.32 2.09 20.72
CA ASN A 154 -30.97 3.48 20.35
C ASN A 154 -29.45 3.66 20.35
N LEU A 155 -28.88 3.66 19.15
CA LEU A 155 -27.47 3.93 18.89
C LEU A 155 -27.15 5.38 19.27
N THR A 156 -26.13 5.59 20.10
CA THR A 156 -25.85 6.92 20.66
C THR A 156 -24.50 7.47 20.23
N GLN A 157 -23.56 6.63 19.80
CA GLN A 157 -22.20 7.08 19.48
C GLN A 157 -21.57 6.28 18.34
N LYS A 158 -20.94 6.99 17.40
CA LYS A 158 -19.99 6.45 16.41
C LYS A 158 -18.59 6.59 16.97
N VAL A 159 -17.85 5.50 17.03
CA VAL A 159 -16.46 5.44 17.49
C VAL A 159 -15.56 5.08 16.32
N THR A 160 -14.51 5.86 16.14
CA THR A 160 -13.52 5.66 15.09
C THR A 160 -12.14 5.49 15.70
N MET A 161 -11.35 4.55 15.18
CA MET A 161 -9.94 4.36 15.49
C MET A 161 -9.16 4.33 14.17
N SER A 162 -7.95 4.87 14.15
CA SER A 162 -7.08 4.80 12.98
C SER A 162 -5.62 4.50 13.34
N CYS A 163 -4.88 3.95 12.40
CA CYS A 163 -3.43 3.75 12.51
C CYS A 163 -2.73 3.99 11.18
N GLY A 164 -1.43 4.32 11.25
CA GLY A 164 -0.57 4.28 10.08
C GLY A 164 -0.31 2.84 9.66
N PHE A 165 -0.48 2.56 8.37
CA PHE A 165 -0.23 1.26 7.74
C PHE A 165 1.02 1.34 6.88
N GLU A 166 1.98 0.46 7.13
CA GLU A 166 3.15 0.27 6.25
C GLU A 166 3.37 -1.21 5.93
N ALA A 167 3.60 -1.50 4.65
CA ALA A 167 3.89 -2.84 4.15
C ALA A 167 5.05 -2.79 3.16
N LYS A 168 6.17 -3.46 3.49
CA LYS A 168 7.34 -3.53 2.62
C LYS A 168 7.21 -4.71 1.66
N THR A 169 7.25 -4.45 0.37
CA THR A 169 7.23 -5.48 -0.67
C THR A 169 8.65 -5.72 -1.19
N ARG A 170 8.91 -6.97 -1.58
CA ARG A 170 10.19 -7.43 -2.12
C ARG A 170 9.92 -8.19 -3.41
N PHE A 171 10.66 -7.87 -4.45
CA PHE A 171 10.67 -8.58 -5.72
C PHE A 171 12.08 -9.09 -5.99
N TRP A 172 12.23 -10.35 -6.35
CA TRP A 172 13.52 -10.94 -6.72
C TRP A 172 13.34 -11.90 -7.90
N GLY A 173 14.44 -12.20 -8.59
CA GLY A 173 14.43 -12.97 -9.82
C GLY A 173 14.66 -12.09 -11.05
N TYR A 174 14.31 -12.63 -12.20
CA TYR A 174 14.62 -12.04 -13.50
C TYR A 174 13.37 -11.89 -14.34
N PHE A 175 13.35 -10.83 -15.14
CA PHE A 175 12.44 -10.70 -16.29
C PHE A 175 13.26 -10.81 -17.57
N ALA A 176 12.61 -11.05 -18.70
CA ALA A 176 13.31 -11.29 -19.94
C ALA A 176 12.66 -10.59 -21.13
N PHE A 177 13.45 -10.42 -22.18
CA PHE A 177 13.02 -9.83 -23.45
C PHE A 177 13.71 -10.51 -24.63
N HIS A 178 13.10 -10.40 -25.81
CA HIS A 178 13.58 -10.93 -27.08
C HIS A 178 13.98 -9.77 -28.00
N VAL A 179 15.17 -9.88 -28.60
CA VAL A 179 15.68 -8.97 -29.61
C VAL A 179 15.44 -9.61 -30.97
N LYS A 180 14.65 -8.96 -31.82
CA LYS A 180 14.22 -9.50 -33.11
C LYS A 180 15.38 -9.72 -34.08
N ARG A 181 16.35 -8.81 -34.07
CA ARG A 181 17.54 -8.84 -34.93
C ARG A 181 18.77 -8.52 -34.09
N PRO A 182 19.35 -9.51 -33.40
CA PRO A 182 20.51 -9.29 -32.58
C PRO A 182 21.71 -8.88 -33.44
N ARG A 183 22.62 -8.10 -32.86
CA ARG A 183 23.97 -7.97 -33.40
C ARG A 183 24.68 -9.30 -33.19
N GLY A 184 25.57 -9.71 -34.09
CA GLY A 184 26.10 -11.09 -34.15
C GLY A 184 26.75 -11.64 -32.87
N ASP A 185 27.03 -10.78 -31.89
CA ASP A 185 27.56 -11.07 -30.56
C ASP A 185 26.51 -11.14 -29.43
N THR A 186 25.25 -10.80 -29.71
CA THR A 186 24.16 -10.73 -28.72
C THR A 186 23.17 -11.88 -28.87
N PRO A 187 22.75 -12.53 -27.77
CA PRO A 187 21.71 -13.55 -27.83
C PRO A 187 20.35 -12.92 -28.15
N ASN A 188 19.48 -13.68 -28.80
CA ASN A 188 18.11 -13.24 -29.08
C ASN A 188 17.34 -13.00 -27.77
N TYR A 189 17.47 -13.91 -26.80
CA TYR A 189 16.83 -13.77 -25.50
C TYR A 189 17.78 -13.22 -24.47
N ASN A 190 17.31 -12.20 -23.75
CA ASN A 190 18.09 -11.49 -22.75
C ASN A 190 17.32 -11.45 -21.44
N ARG A 191 18.05 -11.69 -20.35
CA ARG A 191 17.54 -11.64 -18.98
C ARG A 191 17.95 -10.35 -18.28
N VAL A 192 17.13 -9.91 -17.34
CA VAL A 192 17.39 -8.72 -16.54
C VAL A 192 16.94 -8.99 -15.11
N ASN A 193 17.83 -8.78 -14.16
CA ASN A 193 17.47 -8.86 -12.75
C ASN A 193 16.43 -7.76 -12.43
N ILE A 194 15.37 -8.10 -11.70
CA ILE A 194 14.27 -7.16 -11.39
C ILE A 194 14.74 -5.89 -10.67
N ALA A 195 15.84 -5.96 -9.93
CA ALA A 195 16.43 -4.79 -9.27
C ALA A 195 17.00 -3.75 -10.24
N ALA A 196 17.11 -4.06 -11.54
CA ALA A 196 17.43 -3.09 -12.59
C ALA A 196 16.31 -2.06 -12.83
N LEU A 197 15.09 -2.34 -12.36
CA LEU A 197 13.97 -1.39 -12.37
C LEU A 197 14.01 -0.39 -11.21
N GLU A 198 15.18 -0.15 -10.62
CA GLU A 198 15.34 0.84 -9.57
C GLU A 198 14.88 2.22 -10.03
N ASN A 199 14.03 2.85 -9.22
CA ASN A 199 13.58 4.22 -9.43
C ASN A 199 13.36 4.89 -8.08
N LYS A 200 14.44 5.46 -7.52
CA LYS A 200 14.44 6.08 -6.19
C LYS A 200 13.45 7.25 -6.10
N ALA A 201 13.23 7.97 -7.19
CA ALA A 201 12.27 9.08 -7.23
C ALA A 201 10.81 8.59 -7.05
N LYS A 202 10.52 7.34 -7.46
CA LYS A 202 9.24 6.67 -7.26
C LYS A 202 9.23 5.74 -6.04
N GLY A 203 10.28 5.70 -5.22
CA GLY A 203 10.36 4.85 -4.04
C GLY A 203 10.69 3.37 -4.30
N LEU A 204 11.13 3.03 -5.52
CA LEU A 204 11.66 1.70 -5.84
C LEU A 204 13.16 1.65 -5.54
N HIS A 205 13.55 0.82 -4.58
CA HIS A 205 14.92 0.73 -4.07
C HIS A 205 15.54 -0.63 -4.35
N LYS A 206 16.78 -0.64 -4.83
CA LYS A 206 17.58 -1.86 -5.01
C LYS A 206 18.39 -2.19 -3.76
N SER A 207 18.39 -3.46 -3.36
CA SER A 207 19.28 -4.01 -2.35
C SER A 207 19.61 -5.46 -2.66
N SER A 208 20.89 -5.80 -2.85
CA SER A 208 21.36 -7.18 -3.05
C SER A 208 20.58 -7.99 -4.12
N GLY A 209 20.29 -7.38 -5.28
CA GLY A 209 19.54 -8.04 -6.35
C GLY A 209 18.04 -8.18 -6.11
N VAL A 210 17.52 -7.53 -5.05
CA VAL A 210 16.10 -7.44 -4.72
C VAL A 210 15.63 -6.01 -4.97
N LEU A 211 14.48 -5.87 -5.62
CA LEU A 211 13.76 -4.61 -5.73
C LEU A 211 12.78 -4.50 -4.56
N THR A 212 12.72 -3.36 -3.89
CA THR A 212 11.85 -3.14 -2.73
C THR A 212 11.01 -1.88 -2.91
N TYR A 213 9.79 -1.93 -2.37
CA TYR A 213 8.87 -0.81 -2.32
C TYR A 213 8.16 -0.80 -0.97
N THR A 214 7.82 0.38 -0.45
CA THR A 214 7.07 0.50 0.80
C THR A 214 5.69 1.05 0.51
N ILE A 215 4.68 0.20 0.63
CA ILE A 215 3.27 0.61 0.56
C ILE A 215 2.93 1.30 1.87
N LYS A 216 2.30 2.47 1.77
CA LYS A 216 1.90 3.28 2.93
C LYS A 216 0.45 3.69 2.83
N GLY A 217 -0.19 3.82 3.98
CA GLY A 217 -1.57 4.23 4.08
C GLY A 217 -2.03 4.47 5.50
N GLN A 218 -3.34 4.61 5.64
CA GLN A 218 -4.05 4.67 6.90
C GLN A 218 -5.08 3.56 6.94
N TYR A 219 -5.14 2.83 8.03
CA TYR A 219 -6.26 1.95 8.33
C TYR A 219 -7.19 2.66 9.32
N THR A 220 -8.49 2.55 9.09
CA THR A 220 -9.53 3.11 9.96
C THR A 220 -10.59 2.05 10.24
N GLN A 221 -10.94 1.88 11.51
CA GLN A 221 -12.13 1.13 11.93
C GLN A 221 -13.16 2.11 12.46
N THR A 222 -14.40 1.95 12.02
CA THR A 222 -15.56 2.72 12.50
C THR A 222 -16.63 1.74 12.97
N LEU A 223 -17.14 1.91 14.19
CA LEU A 223 -18.27 1.14 14.72
C LEU A 223 -19.16 2.02 15.58
N CYS A 224 -20.33 1.51 15.98
CA CYS A 224 -21.20 2.23 16.91
C CYS A 224 -21.16 1.62 18.31
N ARG A 225 -21.21 2.46 19.34
CA ARG A 225 -21.34 2.07 20.75
C ARG A 225 -22.66 2.58 21.34
N TYR A 226 -23.17 1.82 22.30
CA TYR A 226 -24.32 2.18 23.11
C TYR A 226 -23.87 2.83 24.42
N GLN A 227 -24.52 3.93 24.81
CA GLN A 227 -24.42 4.43 26.17
C GLN A 227 -25.20 3.50 27.11
N ASN A 228 -24.48 2.81 28.00
CA ASN A 228 -25.12 2.10 29.11
C ASN A 228 -25.61 3.12 30.14
N ASN A 229 -26.90 3.48 30.10
CA ASN A 229 -27.57 4.32 31.12
C ASN A 229 -27.70 3.65 32.51
N LYS A 230 -26.84 2.70 32.88
CA LYS A 230 -26.94 1.97 34.14
C LYS A 230 -26.34 2.67 35.36
N ARG A 231 -25.79 3.89 35.23
CA ARG A 231 -25.20 4.63 36.37
C ARG A 231 -26.07 5.73 37.00
N SER A 232 -27.24 6.06 36.45
CA SER A 232 -28.10 7.14 37.00
C SER A 232 -29.11 6.67 38.07
N LYS A 233 -29.45 5.38 38.14
CA LYS A 233 -30.50 4.89 39.07
C LYS A 233 -30.05 4.45 40.47
N ARG A 234 -28.82 4.75 40.90
CA ARG A 234 -28.35 4.40 42.27
C ARG A 234 -28.27 5.58 43.26
N SER A 235 -28.58 6.79 42.82
CA SER A 235 -28.51 8.00 43.68
C SER A 235 -29.86 8.69 43.94
N ALA A 236 -30.97 8.14 43.43
CA ALA A 236 -32.32 8.71 43.61
C ALA A 236 -33.21 7.85 44.53
N GLY A 237 -32.60 7.08 45.43
CA GLY A 237 -33.29 6.20 46.38
C GLY A 237 -32.58 6.19 47.72
N LEU A 238 -32.26 7.36 48.24
CA LEU A 238 -31.81 7.61 49.62
C LEU A 238 -31.94 9.12 49.87
N GLN A 239 -33.18 9.56 50.06
CA GLN A 239 -33.61 10.64 50.96
C GLN A 239 -35.14 10.70 50.98
#